data_AF-A0A4X1SNC7-F1
#
_entry.id   AF-A0A4X1SNC7-F1
#
_cell.length_a   1.000
_cell.length_b   1.000
_cell.length_c   1.000
_cell.angle_alpha   90.00
_cell.angle_beta   90.00
_cell.angle_gamma   90.00
#
_symmetry.space_group_name_H-M   'P 1'
#
loop_
_entity.id
_entity.type
_entity.pdbx_description
1 polymer ?
#
loop_
_entity_poly.entity_id
_entity_poly.type
_entity_poly.pdbx_seq_one_letter_code
_entity_poly.pdbx_strand_id
1 'polypeptide(L)'
;KKQRRLTQNAEHAILNFWNFREGLGLKIKVGEYSPHAPCGQELSLSEEMLEWAAGITETPCTVCSESCGPGFRKSLLEGKSICCFSCTPCPENEISSETGDFLKNLHTI
;
A
#
# COMPACT_ATOMS: atom_id res chain seq x y z
N LYS A 1 -35.28 31.21 -1.26
CA LYS A 1 -34.85 29.82 -0.90
C LYS A 1 -33.33 29.86 -0.74
N LYS A 2 -32.83 29.82 0.51
CA LYS A 2 -31.41 29.97 0.82
C LYS A 2 -30.71 28.70 0.35
N GLN A 3 -30.08 28.74 -0.81
CA GLN A 3 -29.21 27.66 -1.28
C GLN A 3 -28.08 27.55 -0.25
N ARG A 4 -28.15 26.54 0.63
CA ARG A 4 -26.97 26.13 1.37
C ARG A 4 -25.95 25.72 0.32
N ARG A 5 -24.92 26.54 0.09
CA ARG A 5 -23.68 26.08 -0.53
C ARG A 5 -23.15 24.99 0.38
N LEU A 6 -23.46 23.74 0.07
CA LEU A 6 -22.79 22.60 0.69
C LEU A 6 -21.33 22.72 0.25
N THR A 7 -20.46 22.89 1.23
CA THR A 7 -19.02 23.10 1.08
C THR A 7 -18.43 22.05 0.15
N GLN A 8 -18.09 22.47 -1.08
CA GLN A 8 -17.47 21.62 -2.10
C GLN A 8 -16.03 21.23 -1.73
N ASN A 9 -15.44 21.86 -0.70
CA ASN A 9 -14.12 21.52 -0.15
C ASN A 9 -14.29 20.88 1.23
N ALA A 10 -14.81 19.66 1.27
CA ALA A 10 -14.76 18.88 2.50
C ALA A 10 -13.38 18.21 2.61
N GLU A 11 -12.55 18.71 3.53
CA GLU A 11 -11.31 18.07 3.93
C GLU A 11 -11.60 17.02 5.00
N HIS A 12 -10.96 15.86 4.88
CA HIS A 12 -11.20 14.71 5.75
C HIS A 12 -9.96 14.40 6.57
N ALA A 13 -10.03 14.59 7.90
CA ALA A 13 -8.95 14.23 8.79
C ALA A 13 -8.74 12.71 8.83
N ILE A 14 -7.50 12.27 8.73
CA ILE A 14 -7.10 10.88 8.92
C ILE A 14 -6.64 10.73 10.36
N LEU A 15 -7.22 9.76 11.05
CA LEU A 15 -6.99 9.52 12.47
C LEU A 15 -6.33 8.16 12.67
N ASN A 16 -5.29 8.12 13.49
CA ASN A 16 -4.66 6.90 13.97
C ASN A 16 -4.99 6.70 15.46
N PHE A 17 -5.22 5.45 15.86
CA PHE A 17 -5.62 5.09 17.22
C PHE A 17 -4.41 4.59 17.99
N TRP A 18 -3.95 5.40 18.94
CA TRP A 18 -2.82 5.08 19.79
C TRP A 18 -3.34 4.35 21.03
N ASN A 19 -2.93 3.09 21.18
CA ASN A 19 -3.30 2.26 22.31
C ASN A 19 -2.14 2.23 23.30
N PHE A 20 -2.34 2.86 24.46
CA PHE A 20 -1.36 2.86 25.52
C PHE A 20 -1.61 1.67 26.46
N ARG A 21 -0.57 1.33 27.24
CA ARG A 21 -0.73 0.46 28.41
C ARG A 21 -1.77 1.09 29.35
N GLU A 22 -2.45 0.26 30.14
CA GLU A 22 -3.54 0.66 31.05
C GLU A 22 -4.90 0.94 30.38
N GLY A 23 -5.04 0.65 29.08
CA GLY A 23 -6.34 0.71 28.39
C GLY A 23 -6.76 2.12 27.94
N LEU A 24 -5.84 3.09 27.99
CA LEU A 24 -6.04 4.41 27.42
C LEU A 24 -5.86 4.35 25.90
N GLY A 25 -6.89 4.79 25.17
CA GLY A 25 -6.84 4.95 23.70
C GLY A 25 -7.00 6.40 23.30
N LEU A 26 -6.08 6.93 22.48
CA LEU A 26 -6.17 8.27 21.91
C LEU A 26 -6.38 8.21 20.39
N LYS A 27 -7.19 9.14 19.87
CA LYS A 27 -7.34 9.37 18.42
C LYS A 27 -6.49 10.57 18.05
N ILE A 28 -5.42 10.34 17.30
CA ILE A 28 -4.48 11.38 16.86
C ILE A 28 -4.70 11.66 15.38
N LYS A 29 -4.79 12.94 14.98
CA LYS A 29 -4.79 13.31 13.56
C LYS A 29 -3.38 13.12 13.02
N VAL A 30 -3.25 12.27 12.01
CA VAL A 30 -1.97 11.92 11.37
C VAL A 30 -1.89 12.36 9.92
N GLY A 31 -2.97 12.95 9.41
CA GLY A 31 -3.03 13.39 8.03
C GLY A 31 -4.39 13.92 7.63
N GLU A 32 -4.54 14.10 6.33
CA GLU A 32 -5.72 14.67 5.71
C GLU A 32 -5.90 14.16 4.28
N TYR A 33 -7.15 14.00 3.89
CA TYR A 33 -7.56 13.68 2.55
C TYR A 33 -8.42 14.82 1.97
N SER A 34 -8.04 15.33 0.81
CA SER A 34 -8.75 16.36 0.07
C SER A 34 -9.10 15.83 -1.32
N PRO A 35 -10.37 15.48 -1.59
CA PRO A 35 -10.77 14.87 -2.86
C PRO A 35 -10.63 15.81 -4.07
N HIS A 36 -10.37 17.10 -3.83
CA HIS A 36 -10.31 18.15 -4.84
C HIS A 36 -8.88 18.68 -5.04
N ALA A 37 -7.90 18.08 -4.37
CA ALA A 37 -6.50 18.41 -4.58
C ALA A 37 -6.01 17.91 -5.96
N PRO A 38 -4.87 18.41 -6.46
CA PRO A 38 -4.25 17.88 -7.66
C PRO A 38 -3.94 16.38 -7.55
N CYS A 39 -3.91 15.69 -8.69
CA CYS A 39 -3.56 14.28 -8.78
C CYS A 39 -2.23 13.98 -8.07
N GLY A 40 -2.24 13.02 -7.15
CA GLY A 40 -1.10 12.62 -6.33
C GLY A 40 -0.89 13.47 -5.07
N GLN A 41 -1.75 14.46 -4.81
CA GLN A 41 -1.69 15.34 -3.64
C GLN A 41 -2.99 15.30 -2.81
N GLU A 42 -3.91 14.40 -3.15
CA GLU A 42 -5.17 14.23 -2.43
C GLU A 42 -4.96 13.72 -1.01
N LEU A 43 -3.82 13.07 -0.74
CA LEU A 43 -3.50 12.47 0.55
C LEU A 43 -2.21 13.07 1.12
N SER A 44 -2.28 13.57 2.35
CA SER A 44 -1.13 13.96 3.15
C SER A 44 -1.11 13.14 4.44
N LEU A 45 0.01 12.47 4.72
CA LEU A 45 0.23 11.67 5.92
C LEU A 45 1.59 11.98 6.53
N SER A 46 1.64 12.05 7.86
CA SER A 46 2.87 12.16 8.64
C SER A 46 3.24 10.79 9.18
N GLU A 47 4.15 10.08 8.50
CA GLU A 47 4.57 8.72 8.87
C GLU A 47 5.16 8.65 10.29
N GLU A 48 5.88 9.70 10.71
CA GLU A 48 6.44 9.83 12.07
C GLU A 48 5.36 9.89 13.18
N MET A 49 4.10 10.17 12.82
CA MET A 49 2.97 10.22 13.76
C MET A 49 2.11 8.96 13.72
N LEU A 50 2.47 7.96 12.92
CA LEU A 50 1.75 6.69 12.87
C LEU A 50 2.25 5.77 14.00
N GLU A 51 1.33 5.32 14.84
CA GLU A 51 1.59 4.27 15.81
C GLU A 51 1.05 2.94 15.29
N TRP A 52 1.93 1.94 15.23
CA TRP A 52 1.60 0.58 14.85
C TRP A 52 1.33 -0.30 16.08
N ALA A 53 0.95 -1.55 15.87
CA ALA A 53 0.77 -2.49 16.98
C ALA A 53 2.09 -2.65 17.77
N ALA A 54 1.97 -2.87 19.08
CA ALA A 54 3.10 -2.92 19.98
C ALA A 54 4.19 -3.90 19.49
N GLY A 55 5.42 -3.40 19.36
CA GLY A 55 6.58 -4.16 18.86
C GLY A 55 6.85 -3.99 17.36
N ILE A 56 6.01 -3.24 16.64
CA ILE A 56 6.24 -2.88 15.24
C ILE A 56 6.80 -1.45 15.17
N THR A 57 8.04 -1.30 14.71
CA THR A 57 8.74 0.00 14.61
C THR A 57 8.75 0.58 13.20
N GLU A 58 8.38 -0.22 12.20
CA GLU A 58 8.39 0.15 10.79
C GLU A 58 7.02 -0.15 10.17
N THR A 59 6.71 0.51 9.05
CA THR A 59 5.46 0.27 8.32
C THR A 59 5.31 -1.23 7.98
N PRO A 60 4.24 -1.90 8.43
CA PRO A 60 4.07 -3.32 8.17
C PRO A 60 3.97 -3.63 6.68
N CYS A 61 4.85 -4.50 6.19
CA CYS A 61 4.72 -5.07 4.86
C CYS A 61 3.59 -6.10 4.85
N THR A 62 2.51 -5.80 4.11
CA THR A 62 1.33 -6.68 3.98
C THR A 62 1.18 -7.15 2.53
N VAL A 63 2.14 -7.94 2.06
CA VAL A 63 2.09 -8.57 0.72
C VAL A 63 1.67 -10.03 0.82
N CYS A 64 0.88 -10.51 -0.14
CA CYS A 64 0.50 -11.92 -0.21
C CYS A 64 1.67 -12.82 -0.66
N SER A 65 2.57 -12.27 -1.46
CA SER A 65 3.71 -12.98 -2.03
C SER A 65 4.86 -12.00 -2.19
N GLU A 66 6.05 -12.39 -1.73
CA GLU A 66 7.26 -11.60 -1.88
C GLU A 66 7.65 -11.47 -3.35
N SER A 67 8.40 -10.42 -3.69
CA SER A 67 8.92 -10.25 -5.04
C SER A 67 9.84 -11.41 -5.42
N CYS A 68 9.66 -11.94 -6.62
CA CYS A 68 10.56 -12.97 -7.14
C CYS A 68 11.94 -12.39 -7.43
N GLY A 69 12.97 -13.11 -6.99
CA GLY A 69 14.35 -12.80 -7.33
C GLY A 69 14.70 -13.15 -8.78
N PRO A 70 15.91 -12.79 -9.23
CA PRO A 70 16.40 -13.10 -10.57
C PRO A 70 16.36 -14.60 -10.88
N GLY A 71 15.99 -14.96 -12.10
CA GLY A 71 15.85 -16.36 -12.55
C GLY A 71 14.52 -17.02 -12.16
N PHE A 72 13.63 -16.30 -11.48
CA PHE A 72 12.27 -16.76 -11.19
C PHE A 72 11.23 -15.84 -11.83
N ARG A 73 10.15 -16.45 -12.33
CA ARG A 73 8.94 -15.78 -12.81
C ARG A 73 7.76 -16.01 -11.87
N LYS A 74 6.82 -15.07 -11.85
CA LYS A 74 5.57 -15.18 -11.09
C LYS A 74 4.61 -16.14 -11.79
N SER A 75 4.11 -17.15 -11.08
CA SER A 75 3.00 -18.01 -11.51
C SER A 75 1.77 -17.72 -10.67
N LEU A 76 0.63 -17.54 -11.33
CA LEU A 76 -0.65 -17.35 -10.65
C LEU A 76 -1.05 -18.62 -9.90
N LEU A 77 -1.60 -18.44 -8.70
CA LEU A 77 -2.12 -19.53 -7.88
C LEU A 77 -3.62 -19.66 -8.15
N GLU A 78 -4.05 -20.81 -8.68
CA GLU A 78 -5.47 -21.08 -8.90
C GLU A 78 -6.28 -20.90 -7.61
N GLY A 79 -7.42 -20.20 -7.74
CA GLY A 79 -8.29 -19.91 -6.60
C GLY A 79 -7.82 -18.78 -5.66
N LYS A 80 -6.66 -18.16 -5.90
CA LYS A 80 -6.21 -16.97 -5.14
C LYS A 80 -6.36 -15.67 -5.95
N SER A 81 -6.27 -14.53 -5.27
CA SER A 81 -6.27 -13.21 -5.90
C SER A 81 -5.01 -12.98 -6.73
N ILE A 82 -5.08 -12.06 -7.71
CA ILE A 82 -3.98 -11.78 -8.65
C ILE A 82 -2.68 -11.29 -7.98
N CYS A 83 -2.77 -10.71 -6.78
CA CYS A 83 -1.59 -10.29 -6.01
C CYS A 83 -0.86 -11.46 -5.32
N CYS A 84 -1.45 -12.66 -5.32
CA CYS A 84 -0.87 -13.87 -4.74
C CYS A 84 -0.30 -14.76 -5.85
N PHE A 85 1.01 -15.00 -5.82
CA PHE A 85 1.73 -15.77 -6.84
C PHE A 85 2.83 -16.63 -6.21
N SER A 86 3.28 -17.66 -6.93
CA SER A 86 4.49 -18.39 -6.59
C SER A 86 5.64 -17.98 -7.50
N CYS A 87 6.86 -18.07 -6.99
CA CYS A 87 8.07 -17.89 -7.81
C CYS A 87 8.48 -19.25 -8.38
N THR A 88 8.45 -19.35 -9.71
CA THR A 88 8.81 -20.56 -10.47
C THR A 88 10.06 -20.28 -11.30
N PRO A 89 11.02 -21.21 -11.41
CA PRO A 89 12.21 -20.99 -12.24
C PRO A 89 11.84 -20.63 -13.68
N CYS A 90 12.63 -19.74 -14.28
CA CYS A 90 12.54 -19.49 -15.71
C CYS A 90 12.84 -20.79 -16.49
N PRO A 91 12.11 -21.06 -17.59
CA PRO A 91 12.49 -22.09 -18.55
C PRO A 91 13.90 -21.87 -19.10
N GLU A 92 14.50 -22.93 -19.65
CA GLU A 92 15.76 -22.80 -20.38
C GLU A 92 15.62 -21.72 -21.48
N ASN A 93 16.57 -20.78 -21.50
CA ASN A 93 16.63 -19.62 -22.41
C ASN A 93 15.70 -18.42 -22.09
N GLU A 94 15.03 -18.41 -20.94
CA GLU A 94 14.35 -17.20 -20.42
C GLU A 94 15.14 -16.61 -19.23
N ILE A 95 15.19 -15.28 -19.12
CA ILE A 95 15.86 -14.58 -18.01
C ILE A 95 14.88 -13.58 -17.40
N SER A 96 14.76 -13.58 -16.06
CA SER A 96 14.17 -12.46 -15.31
C SER A 96 15.29 -11.65 -14.67
N SER A 97 15.53 -10.44 -15.18
CA SER A 97 16.65 -9.57 -14.80
C SER A 97 16.29 -8.54 -13.72
N GLU A 98 15.01 -8.36 -13.40
CA GLU A 98 14.57 -7.38 -12.40
C GLU A 98 13.76 -8.00 -11.27
N THR A 99 14.11 -7.62 -10.05
CA THR A 99 13.39 -7.92 -8.82
C THR A 99 12.11 -7.09 -8.77
N GLY A 100 11.06 -7.60 -9.42
CA GLY A 100 9.69 -7.15 -9.23
C GLY A 100 9.36 -5.75 -9.75
N ASP A 101 9.10 -5.63 -11.05
CA ASP A 101 8.22 -4.59 -11.56
C ASP A 101 7.27 -5.15 -12.62
N PHE A 102 5.98 -4.82 -12.49
CA PHE A 102 4.87 -5.53 -13.15
C PHE A 102 4.70 -5.24 -14.65
N LEU A 103 5.59 -4.49 -15.30
CA LEU A 103 5.35 -4.00 -16.67
C LEU A 103 6.47 -4.22 -17.69
N LYS A 104 7.56 -4.88 -17.31
CA LYS A 104 8.53 -5.40 -18.27
C LYS A 104 8.88 -6.78 -17.79
N ASN A 105 8.79 -7.78 -18.66
CA ASN A 105 9.53 -9.05 -18.61
C ASN A 105 8.73 -10.16 -19.29
N LEU A 106 8.36 -9.92 -20.55
CA LEU A 106 8.48 -10.95 -21.56
C LEU A 106 9.11 -10.31 -22.80
N HIS A 107 10.40 -9.99 -22.71
CA HIS A 107 11.19 -9.91 -23.92
C HIS A 107 11.52 -11.35 -24.32
N THR A 108 10.79 -11.86 -25.30
CA THR A 108 11.24 -12.97 -26.14
C THR A 108 12.55 -12.53 -26.81
N ILE A 109 13.53 -13.43 -26.90
CA ILE A 109 14.67 -13.25 -27.82
C ILE A 109 14.15 -13.02 -29.24
#